data_AF-A0AB37SVA7-F1
#
_entry.id   AF-A0AB37SVA7-F1
#
_cell.length_a   1.000
_cell.length_b   1.000
_cell.length_c   1.000
_cell.angle_alpha   90.00
_cell.angle_beta   90.00
_cell.angle_gamma   90.00
#
_symmetry.space_group_name_H-M   'P 1'
#
loop_
_entity.id
_entity.type
_entity.pdbx_description
1 polymer ?
#
loop_
_entity_poly.entity_id
_entity_poly.type
_entity_poly.pdbx_seq_one_letter_code
_entity_poly.pdbx_strand_id
1 'polypeptide(L)'
;MTKNPRFQLVQTGEQTIRWRLLGGNNVSLGSAPADCPHAEECLAAIIWLSANIAELTSDFSHLSGGRWRWRLHTEDRIVAIASHAYGRRIEAQRGLDRFRSATTEASIGEGIETITDWRRKYRRDFDGYSPNRSR
;
A
#
# COMPACT_ATOMS: atom_id res chain seq x y z
N MET A 1 -14.35 -10.89 -12.67
CA MET A 1 -13.31 -9.99 -13.17
C MET A 1 -12.36 -9.67 -12.03
N THR A 2 -11.30 -10.46 -11.87
CA THR A 2 -10.24 -10.18 -10.89
C THR A 2 -9.52 -8.92 -11.34
N LYS A 3 -9.49 -7.86 -10.53
CA LYS A 3 -8.79 -6.63 -10.93
C LYS A 3 -7.29 -6.92 -10.99
N ASN A 4 -6.57 -6.29 -11.91
CA ASN A 4 -5.11 -6.42 -11.93
C ASN A 4 -4.53 -5.79 -10.65
N PRO A 5 -3.48 -6.41 -10.08
CA PRO A 5 -2.75 -5.79 -9.00
C PRO A 5 -2.17 -4.45 -9.46
N ARG A 6 -2.18 -3.46 -8.57
CA ARG A 6 -1.71 -2.12 -8.89
C ARG A 6 -1.06 -1.45 -7.70
N PHE A 7 -0.05 -0.65 -7.97
CA PHE A 7 0.49 0.29 -6.99
C PHE A 7 -0.38 1.53 -6.89
N GLN A 8 -0.48 2.07 -5.69
CA GLN A 8 -1.22 3.29 -5.42
C GLN A 8 -0.48 4.15 -4.41
N LEU A 9 -0.37 5.45 -4.70
CA LEU A 9 0.19 6.43 -3.78
C LEU A 9 -0.95 7.03 -2.95
N VAL A 10 -0.85 6.92 -1.63
CA VAL A 10 -1.84 7.43 -0.69
C VAL A 10 -1.19 8.53 0.13
N GLN A 11 -1.79 9.72 0.12
CA GLN A 11 -1.37 10.81 0.99
C GLN A 11 -1.76 10.50 2.43
N THR A 12 -0.77 10.38 3.33
CA THR A 12 -0.96 10.05 4.75
C THR A 12 -0.99 11.30 5.64
N GLY A 13 -0.34 12.38 5.23
CA GLY A 13 -0.24 13.65 5.95
C GLY A 13 -0.35 14.86 5.03
N GLU A 14 0.05 16.05 5.48
CA GLU A 14 -0.06 17.27 4.66
C GLU A 14 0.80 17.21 3.39
N GLN A 15 1.99 16.61 3.47
CA GLN A 15 2.93 16.47 2.35
C GLN A 15 3.52 15.07 2.25
N THR A 16 3.13 14.14 3.12
CA THR A 16 3.69 12.79 3.16
C THR A 16 2.83 11.83 2.37
N ILE A 17 3.50 10.99 1.58
CA ILE A 17 2.89 10.03 0.68
C ILE A 17 3.42 8.65 1.02
N ARG A 18 2.53 7.66 1.07
CA ARG A 18 2.90 6.25 1.22
C ARG A 18 2.38 5.46 0.05
N TRP A 19 3.24 4.66 -0.55
CA TRP A 19 2.79 3.69 -1.53
C TRP A 19 2.18 2.44 -0.87
N ARG A 20 1.16 1.88 -1.51
CA ARG A 20 0.58 0.58 -1.18
C ARG A 20 0.38 -0.26 -2.43
N LEU A 21 0.50 -1.57 -2.28
CA LEU A 21 0.17 -2.54 -3.33
C LEU A 21 -1.21 -3.11 -3.07
N LEU A 22 -2.09 -2.95 -4.05
CA LEU A 22 -3.43 -3.52 -4.04
C LEU A 22 -3.45 -4.80 -4.86
N GLY A 23 -3.97 -5.89 -4.29
CA GLY A 23 -4.24 -7.14 -5.00
C GLY A 23 -5.59 -7.15 -5.72
N GLY A 24 -5.98 -8.31 -6.26
CA GLY A 24 -7.09 -8.43 -7.22
C GLY A 24 -8.52 -8.13 -6.73
N ASN A 25 -8.68 -7.77 -5.45
CA ASN A 25 -9.93 -7.29 -4.85
C ASN A 25 -9.76 -5.92 -4.15
N ASN A 26 -8.82 -5.09 -4.60
CA ASN A 26 -8.42 -3.84 -3.92
C ASN A 26 -7.96 -4.05 -2.46
N VAL A 27 -7.54 -5.27 -2.11
CA VAL A 27 -7.00 -5.58 -0.78
C VAL A 27 -5.57 -5.10 -0.71
N SER A 28 -5.24 -4.33 0.32
CA SER A 28 -3.87 -3.91 0.59
C SER A 28 -3.04 -5.12 1.03
N LEU A 29 -2.10 -5.51 0.18
CA LEU A 29 -1.21 -6.64 0.45
C LEU A 29 0.00 -6.17 1.27
N GLY A 30 0.62 -5.07 0.83
CA GLY A 30 1.76 -4.46 1.51
C GLY A 30 1.88 -2.97 1.23
N SER A 31 2.71 -2.30 2.01
CA SER A 31 2.97 -0.87 1.90
C SER A 31 4.43 -0.53 2.13
N ALA A 32 4.78 0.72 1.80
CA ALA A 32 6.07 1.27 2.19
C ALA A 32 6.28 1.19 3.72
N PRO A 33 7.52 0.96 4.17
CA PRO A 33 7.86 0.92 5.59
C PRO A 33 7.79 2.29 6.26
N ALA A 34 8.00 3.37 5.49
CA ALA A 34 7.95 4.75 5.93
C ALA A 34 7.23 5.60 4.89
N ASP A 35 6.80 6.79 5.30
CA ASP A 35 6.20 7.76 4.38
C ASP A 35 7.31 8.47 3.61
N CYS A 36 7.14 8.59 2.29
CA CYS A 36 7.98 9.40 1.43
C CYS A 36 7.54 10.87 1.52
N PRO A 37 8.46 11.83 1.51
CA PRO A 37 8.12 13.24 1.38
C PRO A 37 7.65 13.60 -0.04
N HIS A 38 8.03 12.82 -1.07
CA HIS A 38 7.67 13.08 -2.46
C HIS A 38 7.18 11.83 -3.20
N ALA A 39 6.31 12.03 -4.19
CA ALA A 39 5.78 10.97 -5.04
C ALA A 39 6.88 10.29 -5.87
N GLU A 40 7.87 11.05 -6.33
CA GLU A 40 8.99 10.54 -7.13
C GLU A 40 9.86 9.55 -6.34
N GLU A 41 10.15 9.86 -5.07
CA GLU A 41 10.89 8.95 -4.18
C GLU A 41 10.13 7.64 -3.95
N CYS A 42 8.80 7.75 -3.76
CA CYS A 42 7.93 6.60 -3.63
C CYS A 42 7.88 5.77 -4.93
N LEU A 43 7.85 6.41 -6.10
CA LEU A 43 7.90 5.75 -7.40
C LEU A 43 9.24 5.03 -7.61
N ALA A 44 10.36 5.70 -7.32
CA ALA A 44 11.69 5.11 -7.40
C ALA A 44 11.81 3.89 -6.47
N ALA A 45 11.24 3.96 -5.26
CA ALA A 45 11.19 2.84 -4.34
C ALA A 45 10.36 1.66 -4.88
N ILE A 46 9.23 1.92 -5.55
CA ILE A 46 8.40 0.88 -6.19
C ILE A 46 9.14 0.21 -7.36
N ILE A 47 9.75 1.01 -8.24
CA ILE A 47 10.52 0.50 -9.39
C ILE A 47 11.66 -0.38 -8.88
N TRP A 48 12.42 0.11 -7.91
CA TRP A 48 13.51 -0.63 -7.30
C TRP A 48 13.01 -1.91 -6.61
N LEU A 49 11.91 -1.83 -5.84
CA LEU A 49 11.29 -2.99 -5.18
C LEU A 49 10.91 -4.05 -6.20
N SER A 50 10.25 -3.67 -7.30
CA SER A 50 9.82 -4.62 -8.32
C SER A 50 10.98 -5.27 -9.05
N ALA A 51 12.06 -4.54 -9.30
CA ALA A 51 13.26 -5.09 -9.93
C ALA A 51 13.99 -6.09 -9.03
N ASN A 52 13.92 -5.89 -7.70
CA ASN A 52 14.68 -6.70 -6.73
C ASN A 52 13.80 -7.70 -5.95
N ILE A 53 12.49 -7.78 -6.21
CA ILE A 53 11.53 -8.52 -5.39
C ILE A 53 11.89 -10.01 -5.20
N ALA A 54 12.53 -10.61 -6.19
CA ALA A 54 12.99 -12.00 -6.17
C ALA A 54 14.17 -12.22 -5.21
N GLU A 55 15.06 -11.22 -5.09
CA GLU A 55 16.28 -11.27 -4.28
C GLU A 55 16.06 -10.79 -2.83
N LEU A 56 14.90 -10.19 -2.53
CA LEU A 56 14.63 -9.64 -1.21
C LEU A 56 14.41 -10.72 -0.15
N THR A 57 15.05 -10.52 1.00
CA THR A 57 14.86 -11.39 2.17
C THR A 57 13.58 -11.01 2.91
N SER A 58 12.93 -12.01 3.49
CA SER A 58 11.67 -11.86 4.23
C SER A 58 11.78 -12.32 5.66
N ASP A 59 11.36 -11.46 6.58
CA ASP A 59 11.28 -11.75 8.01
C ASP A 59 9.83 -11.84 8.48
N PHE A 60 9.59 -12.74 9.43
CA PHE A 60 8.30 -12.88 10.10
C PHE A 60 8.41 -12.45 11.54
N SER A 61 7.76 -11.36 11.87
CA SER A 61 7.72 -10.84 13.22
C SER A 61 6.36 -11.04 13.86
N HIS A 62 6.38 -11.57 15.07
CA HIS A 62 5.23 -11.65 15.93
C HIS A 62 5.31 -10.49 16.92
N LEU A 63 4.54 -9.43 16.69
CA LEU A 63 4.40 -8.38 17.71
C LEU A 63 3.67 -9.00 18.91
N SER A 64 4.02 -8.57 20.12
CA SER A 64 3.75 -9.17 21.44
C SER A 64 2.29 -9.50 21.82
N GLY A 65 1.35 -9.54 20.88
CA GLY A 65 -0.07 -9.83 21.05
C GLY A 65 -0.60 -10.90 20.09
N GLY A 66 0.20 -11.88 19.68
CA GLY A 66 -0.34 -13.02 18.93
C GLY A 66 -0.32 -12.88 17.41
N ARG A 67 0.14 -11.74 16.87
CA ARG A 67 -0.09 -11.40 15.46
C ARG A 67 1.20 -11.37 14.65
N TRP A 68 1.18 -12.10 13.54
CA TRP A 68 2.28 -12.23 12.60
C TRP A 68 2.25 -11.12 11.55
N ARG A 69 3.41 -10.56 11.23
CA ARG A 69 3.60 -9.63 10.11
C ARG A 69 4.86 -10.03 9.36
N TRP A 70 4.75 -10.09 8.04
CA TRP A 70 5.92 -10.23 7.19
C TRP A 70 6.53 -8.84 6.92
N ARG A 71 7.84 -8.82 6.74
CA ARG A 71 8.62 -7.65 6.35
C ARG A 71 9.60 -8.09 5.29
N LEU A 72 9.76 -7.27 4.25
CA LEU A 72 10.79 -7.44 3.25
C LEU A 72 11.90 -6.44 3.50
N HIS A 73 13.12 -6.91 3.42
CA HIS A 73 14.30 -6.10 3.66
C HIS A 73 15.45 -6.53 2.74
N THR A 74 16.33 -5.59 2.48
CA THR A 74 17.69 -5.88 2.02
C THR A 74 18.58 -6.12 3.22
N GLU A 75 19.87 -6.33 2.99
CA GLU A 75 20.87 -6.44 4.05
C GLU A 75 20.83 -5.23 5.01
N ASP A 76 20.64 -4.02 4.48
CA ASP A 76 20.71 -2.79 5.30
C ASP A 76 19.35 -2.13 5.64
N ARG A 77 18.27 -2.39 4.91
CA ARG A 77 17.01 -1.63 5.08
C ARG A 77 15.75 -2.44 4.82
N ILE A 78 14.69 -2.10 5.55
CA ILE A 78 13.33 -2.58 5.26
C ILE A 78 12.81 -1.84 4.02
N VAL A 79 12.22 -2.58 3.09
CA VAL A 79 11.72 -2.06 1.81
C VAL A 79 10.22 -2.20 1.66
N ALA A 80 9.60 -3.19 2.31
CA ALA A 80 8.14 -3.34 2.33
C ALA A 80 7.67 -4.01 3.62
N ILE A 81 6.45 -3.70 4.03
CA ILE A 81 5.82 -4.31 5.21
C ILE A 81 4.39 -4.78 4.91
N ALA A 82 3.95 -5.81 5.63
CA ALA A 82 2.57 -6.25 5.58
C ALA A 82 1.59 -5.13 5.99
N SER A 83 0.56 -4.90 5.18
CA SER A 83 -0.47 -3.88 5.49
C SER A 83 -1.36 -4.27 6.67
N HIS A 84 -1.46 -5.55 6.99
CA HIS A 84 -2.25 -6.06 8.10
C HIS A 84 -1.51 -7.17 8.83
N ALA A 85 -1.94 -7.42 10.07
CA ALA A 85 -1.38 -8.48 10.89
C ALA A 85 -2.22 -9.75 10.75
N TYR A 86 -1.55 -10.90 10.72
CA TYR A 86 -2.14 -12.20 10.52
C TYR A 86 -2.23 -12.96 11.84
N GLY A 87 -3.22 -13.85 11.97
CA GLY A 87 -3.36 -14.68 13.17
C GLY A 87 -2.29 -15.77 13.24
N ARG A 88 -1.84 -16.27 12.08
CA ARG A 88 -0.87 -17.38 11.99
C ARG A 88 0.30 -17.05 11.06
N ARG A 89 1.46 -17.65 11.32
CA ARG A 89 2.66 -17.52 10.47
C ARG A 89 2.39 -17.96 9.04
N ILE A 90 1.64 -19.06 8.85
CA ILE A 90 1.31 -19.57 7.52
C ILE A 90 0.43 -18.60 6.72
N GLU A 91 -0.44 -17.84 7.38
CA GLU A 91 -1.25 -16.81 6.72
C GLU A 91 -0.39 -15.62 6.33
N ALA A 92 0.58 -15.23 7.17
CA ALA A 92 1.56 -14.21 6.83
C ALA A 92 2.41 -14.65 5.63
N GLN A 93 2.85 -15.90 5.57
CA GLN A 93 3.59 -16.43 4.42
C GLN A 93 2.76 -16.35 3.13
N ARG A 94 1.50 -16.80 3.17
CA ARG A 94 0.58 -16.70 2.01
C ARG A 94 0.33 -15.24 1.60
N GLY A 95 0.26 -14.33 2.57
CA GLY A 95 0.15 -12.90 2.32
C GLY A 95 1.38 -12.32 1.62
N LEU A 96 2.57 -12.78 2.02
CA LEU A 96 3.83 -12.42 1.37
C LEU A 96 3.92 -12.97 -0.05
N ASP A 97 3.56 -14.24 -0.27
CA ASP A 97 3.59 -14.87 -1.60
C ASP A 97 2.67 -14.10 -2.57
N ARG A 98 1.47 -13.73 -2.11
CA ARG A 98 0.55 -12.88 -2.86
C ARG A 98 1.15 -11.51 -3.17
N PHE A 99 1.86 -10.91 -2.21
CA PHE A 99 2.53 -9.62 -2.41
C PHE A 99 3.61 -9.71 -3.49
N ARG A 100 4.44 -10.78 -3.47
CA ARG A 100 5.48 -11.00 -4.47
C ARG A 100 4.87 -11.17 -5.87
N SER A 101 3.89 -12.07 -6.03
CA SER A 101 3.20 -12.25 -7.31
C SER A 101 2.54 -10.95 -7.80
N ALA A 102 1.82 -10.25 -6.93
CA ALA A 102 1.19 -8.99 -7.26
C ALA A 102 2.20 -7.89 -7.62
N THR A 103 3.40 -7.90 -7.04
CA THR A 103 4.45 -6.94 -7.37
C THR A 103 4.97 -7.16 -8.78
N THR A 104 5.20 -8.43 -9.16
CA THR A 104 5.65 -8.79 -10.52
C THR A 104 4.56 -8.56 -11.57
N GLU A 105 3.29 -8.77 -11.22
CA GLU A 105 2.15 -8.58 -12.11
C GLU A 105 1.70 -7.11 -12.24
N ALA A 106 1.97 -6.27 -11.22
CA ALA A 106 1.52 -4.91 -11.22
C ALA A 106 2.20 -4.08 -12.31
N SER A 107 1.41 -3.41 -13.13
CA SER A 107 1.92 -2.45 -14.11
C SER A 107 2.45 -1.22 -13.39
N ILE A 108 3.75 -0.95 -13.53
CA ILE A 108 4.44 0.21 -12.93
C ILE A 108 4.42 1.43 -13.88
N GLY A 109 4.15 1.19 -15.17
CA GLY A 109 4.08 2.22 -16.21
C GLY A 109 2.69 2.83 -16.37
N GLU A 110 2.65 4.15 -16.48
CA GLU A 110 1.51 5.00 -16.82
C GLU A 110 0.29 4.90 -15.88
N GLY A 111 0.34 5.63 -14.76
CA GLY A 111 -0.87 5.89 -13.97
C GLY A 111 -0.87 5.25 -12.59
N ILE A 112 0.26 5.30 -11.86
CA ILE A 112 0.19 5.18 -10.41
C ILE A 112 -0.67 6.34 -9.91
N GLU A 113 -1.94 6.05 -9.67
CA GLU A 113 -2.91 7.02 -9.18
C GLU A 113 -2.43 7.53 -7.83
N THR A 114 -2.06 8.81 -7.80
CA THR A 114 -1.85 9.50 -6.53
C THR A 114 -3.22 9.92 -6.03
N ILE A 115 -3.70 9.23 -4.99
CA ILE A 115 -4.85 9.72 -4.23
C ILE A 115 -4.36 10.86 -3.35
N THR A 116 -4.12 12.02 -3.97
CA THR A 116 -3.84 13.27 -3.26
C THR A 116 -5.13 13.83 -2.66
N ASP A 117 -6.30 13.52 -3.25
CA ASP A 117 -7.49 14.26 -2.87
C ASP A 117 -8.82 13.54 -3.16
N TRP A 118 -9.27 12.68 -2.25
CA TRP A 118 -10.71 12.40 -2.18
C TRP A 118 -11.47 13.60 -1.58
N ARG A 119 -10.81 14.43 -0.76
CA ARG A 119 -11.44 15.57 -0.06
C ARG A 119 -11.82 16.71 -1.02
N ARG A 120 -11.04 17.04 -2.05
CA ARG A 120 -11.37 18.01 -3.12
C ARG A 120 -12.37 17.42 -4.09
N LYS A 121 -12.23 16.13 -4.44
CA LYS A 121 -13.14 15.50 -5.41
C LYS A 121 -14.59 15.51 -4.92
N TYR A 122 -14.83 15.43 -3.60
CA TYR A 122 -16.17 15.49 -3.00
C TYR A 122 -16.51 16.80 -2.27
N ARG A 123 -15.62 17.82 -2.24
CA ARG A 123 -15.95 19.14 -1.66
C ARG A 123 -16.80 20.00 -2.62
N ARG A 124 -16.91 19.64 -3.91
CA ARG A 124 -17.72 20.40 -4.87
C ARG A 124 -19.21 20.02 -4.93
N ASP A 125 -19.64 18.97 -4.23
CA ASP A 125 -21.03 18.48 -4.26
C ASP A 125 -21.77 18.59 -2.91
N PHE A 126 -21.21 19.30 -1.92
CA PHE A 126 -21.89 19.58 -0.64
C PHE A 126 -22.21 21.06 -0.44
N ASP A 127 -22.40 21.80 -1.54
CA ASP A 127 -23.09 23.09 -1.52
C ASP A 127 -24.51 22.87 -2.04
N GLY A 128 -25.47 22.77 -1.13
CA GLY A 128 -26.90 22.69 -1.46
C GLY A 128 -27.57 21.41 -1.02
N TYR A 129 -27.97 21.35 0.26
CA TYR A 129 -29.36 21.11 0.69
C TYR A 129 -29.39 20.88 2.22
N SER A 130 -29.84 21.89 2.95
CA SER A 130 -30.41 21.73 4.30
C SER A 130 -31.88 22.13 4.22
N PRO A 131 -32.84 21.20 4.18
CA PRO A 131 -34.22 21.55 4.45
C PRO A 131 -34.45 21.50 5.97
N ASN A 132 -35.21 22.48 6.43
CA ASN A 132 -35.88 22.57 7.72
C ASN A 132 -35.04 22.86 8.98
N ARG A 133 -34.94 24.16 9.26
CA ARG A 133 -35.44 24.68 10.54
C ARG A 133 -36.90 25.08 10.37
N SER A 134 -37.81 24.25 10.89
CA SER A 134 -39.18 24.65 11.13
C SER A 134 -39.24 25.60 12.32
N ARG A 135 -40.04 26.65 12.17
CA ARG A 135 -40.45 27.58 13.22
C ARG A 135 -41.32 26.89 14.26
#